data_AF-A0A922HX12-F1
#
_entry.id   AF-A0A922HX12-F1
#
_cell.length_a   1.000
_cell.length_b   1.000
_cell.length_c   1.000
_cell.angle_alpha   90.00
_cell.angle_beta   90.00
_cell.angle_gamma   90.00
#
_symmetry.space_group_name_H-M   'P 1'
#
loop_
_entity.id
_entity.type
_entity.pdbx_description
1 polymer ?
#
loop_
_entity_poly.entity_id
_entity_poly.type
_entity_poly.pdbx_seq_one_letter_code
_entity_poly.pdbx_strand_id
1 'polypeptide(L)'
;MGSIIVNIFSFTTFIIIIISISVASQPTSINRHYYQLGFATNNIVSKCDFLTNSCRFRNQHNLATYNRYYNAEKMFFDRHSLLLLNINAPRSQRYPGARLITPYYQAKYHNACLFVSYRYSGPGTLRFFIIQQDIDNKCIFSDDHFKSSISISNENVWNHLELQLDLSDGDVRFFLETHFNSSAKAGYFAIGDFNFGYGNCRNKNENHCYDNIINSHINVAPTAN
;
A
#
# COMPACT_ATOMS: atom_id res chain seq x y z
N MET A 1 15.17 -11.26 -91.74
CA MET A 1 15.80 -12.54 -91.39
C MET A 1 17.14 -12.24 -90.73
N GLY A 2 17.14 -12.11 -89.41
CA GLY A 2 18.33 -11.85 -88.60
C GLY A 2 18.50 -12.99 -87.61
N SER A 3 19.65 -13.68 -87.67
CA SER A 3 20.02 -14.72 -86.73
C SER A 3 20.40 -14.13 -85.39
N ILE A 4 19.81 -14.67 -84.34
CA ILE A 4 20.18 -14.48 -82.95
C ILE A 4 21.35 -15.41 -82.65
N ILE A 5 22.49 -14.85 -82.21
CA ILE A 5 23.51 -15.60 -81.49
C ILE A 5 23.48 -15.13 -80.03
N VAL A 6 23.20 -16.09 -79.18
CA VAL A 6 23.20 -16.02 -77.71
C VAL A 6 24.64 -15.83 -77.25
N ASN A 7 24.88 -14.91 -76.31
CA ASN A 7 26.08 -14.96 -75.49
C ASN A 7 25.73 -14.71 -74.02
N ILE A 8 26.15 -15.68 -73.22
CA ILE A 8 25.90 -15.86 -71.80
C ILE A 8 27.05 -15.22 -71.04
N PHE A 9 26.78 -14.24 -70.18
CA PHE A 9 27.68 -13.84 -69.08
C PHE A 9 26.79 -13.49 -67.88
N SER A 10 26.63 -14.42 -66.95
CA SER A 10 27.42 -14.58 -65.71
C SER A 10 26.95 -13.62 -64.63
N PHE A 11 26.04 -14.13 -63.79
CA PHE A 11 25.53 -13.47 -62.58
C PHE A 11 26.63 -13.42 -61.52
N THR A 12 27.10 -12.23 -61.18
CA THR A 12 27.89 -11.99 -59.98
C THR A 12 26.96 -11.78 -58.79
N THR A 13 26.93 -12.77 -57.90
CA THR A 13 26.22 -12.78 -56.63
C THR A 13 26.89 -11.81 -55.65
N PHE A 14 26.19 -10.76 -55.22
CA PHE A 14 26.61 -9.92 -54.09
C PHE A 14 26.10 -10.54 -52.79
N ILE A 15 27.00 -11.09 -51.97
CA ILE A 15 26.71 -11.48 -50.59
C ILE A 15 26.94 -10.24 -49.71
N ILE A 16 25.85 -9.64 -49.22
CA ILE A 16 25.89 -8.61 -48.20
C ILE A 16 26.00 -9.31 -46.84
N ILE A 17 27.19 -9.27 -46.24
CA ILE A 17 27.40 -9.70 -44.85
C ILE A 17 26.92 -8.58 -43.94
N ILE A 18 25.73 -8.73 -43.35
CA ILE A 18 25.27 -7.87 -42.25
C ILE A 18 25.96 -8.35 -40.98
N ILE A 19 26.99 -7.63 -40.54
CA ILE A 19 27.62 -7.82 -39.23
C ILE A 19 26.70 -7.18 -38.19
N SER A 20 25.90 -7.99 -37.51
CA SER A 20 25.14 -7.58 -36.32
C SER A 20 26.11 -7.33 -35.17
N ILE A 21 26.45 -6.06 -34.91
CA ILE A 21 27.15 -5.68 -33.69
C ILE A 21 26.11 -5.70 -32.57
N SER A 22 26.01 -6.82 -31.86
CA SER A 22 25.32 -6.88 -30.57
C SER A 22 26.15 -6.09 -29.56
N VAL A 23 25.84 -4.80 -29.42
CA VAL A 23 26.28 -4.02 -28.26
C VAL A 23 25.50 -4.57 -27.07
N ALA A 24 26.10 -5.55 -26.38
CA ALA A 24 25.66 -5.96 -25.06
C ALA A 24 25.92 -4.78 -24.11
N SER A 25 24.92 -3.91 -23.95
CA SER A 25 24.90 -2.95 -22.87
C SER A 25 24.79 -3.73 -21.56
N GLN A 26 25.93 -3.95 -20.90
CA GLN A 26 25.94 -4.41 -19.51
C GLN A 26 25.09 -3.45 -18.68
N PRO A 27 24.12 -3.93 -17.90
CA PRO A 27 23.46 -3.06 -16.94
C PRO A 27 24.52 -2.63 -15.93
N THR A 28 24.84 -1.34 -15.92
CA THR A 28 25.62 -0.72 -14.84
C THR A 28 24.83 -0.91 -13.56
N SER A 29 25.19 -1.91 -12.75
CA SER A 29 24.70 -2.02 -11.39
C SER A 29 25.23 -0.81 -10.63
N ILE A 30 24.36 0.18 -10.44
CA ILE A 30 24.64 1.28 -9.53
C ILE A 30 24.67 0.64 -8.15
N ASN A 31 25.88 0.31 -7.69
CA ASN A 31 26.15 -0.26 -6.39
C ASN A 31 25.89 0.83 -5.34
N ARG A 32 24.62 1.06 -5.02
CA ARG A 32 24.22 1.91 -3.91
C ARG A 32 24.62 1.17 -2.64
N HIS A 33 25.75 1.57 -2.06
CA HIS A 33 26.13 1.13 -0.72
C HIS A 33 25.11 1.71 0.27
N TYR A 34 24.06 0.94 0.56
CA TYR A 34 23.08 1.28 1.57
C TYR A 34 23.66 0.97 2.94
N TYR A 35 23.93 2.01 3.73
CA TYR A 35 24.21 1.84 5.15
C TYR A 35 23.01 1.18 5.82
N GLN A 36 23.23 0.04 6.50
CA GLN A 36 22.21 -0.54 7.38
C GLN A 36 22.02 0.40 8.57
N LEU A 37 20.95 1.19 8.54
CA LEU A 37 20.45 1.82 9.76
C LEU A 37 20.02 0.72 10.73
N GLY A 38 20.28 0.94 12.02
CA GLY A 38 19.87 0.05 13.10
C GLY A 38 18.34 -0.05 13.23
N PHE A 39 17.78 0.26 14.40
CA PHE A 39 16.33 0.20 14.57
C PHE A 39 15.62 1.43 13.99
N ALA A 40 14.51 1.20 13.30
CA ALA A 40 13.70 2.24 12.68
C ALA A 40 13.05 3.18 13.71
N THR A 41 12.82 2.72 14.94
CA THR A 41 12.34 3.55 16.06
C THR A 41 13.26 4.73 16.36
N ASN A 42 14.56 4.61 16.05
CA ASN A 42 15.55 5.66 16.26
C ASN A 42 15.71 6.57 15.04
N ASN A 43 15.05 6.24 13.92
CA ASN A 43 15.23 6.86 12.61
C ASN A 43 13.87 7.13 11.93
N ILE A 44 12.90 7.61 12.72
CA ILE A 44 11.58 8.00 12.20
C ILE A 44 11.71 9.26 11.35
N VAL A 45 11.33 9.16 10.07
CA VAL A 45 11.40 10.26 9.10
C VAL A 45 10.05 10.88 8.79
N SER A 46 8.95 10.19 9.12
CA SER A 46 7.60 10.75 9.07
C SER A 46 6.84 10.36 10.32
N LYS A 47 6.26 11.36 10.99
CA LYS A 47 5.35 11.17 12.12
C LYS A 47 3.97 11.70 11.78
N CYS A 48 2.94 10.94 12.10
CA CYS A 48 1.57 11.37 11.93
C CYS A 48 0.70 10.93 13.09
N ASP A 49 0.30 11.89 13.91
CA ASP A 49 -0.67 11.78 15.01
C ASP A 49 -2.02 12.44 14.64
N PHE A 50 -2.15 12.84 13.36
CA PHE A 50 -3.27 13.57 12.78
C PHE A 50 -3.59 14.92 13.44
N LEU A 51 -2.71 15.48 14.30
CA LEU A 51 -2.97 16.76 14.97
C LEU A 51 -3.15 17.91 13.97
N THR A 52 -2.57 17.83 12.78
CA THR A 52 -2.71 18.86 11.74
C THR A 52 -2.95 18.23 10.37
N ASN A 53 -3.98 18.70 9.65
CA ASN A 53 -4.23 18.42 8.22
C ASN A 53 -4.20 16.94 7.79
N SER A 54 -4.51 16.02 8.70
CA SER A 54 -4.51 14.56 8.46
C SER A 54 -3.25 14.04 7.76
N CYS A 55 -2.11 14.72 7.91
CA CYS A 55 -0.83 14.39 7.25
C CYS A 55 -0.93 14.17 5.73
N ARG A 56 -1.84 14.88 5.06
CA ARG A 56 -2.13 14.77 3.62
C ARG A 56 -2.68 13.41 3.19
N PHE A 57 -3.22 12.63 4.12
CA PHE A 57 -3.95 11.41 3.78
C PHE A 57 -5.22 11.79 3.02
N ARG A 58 -5.56 10.98 2.03
CA ARG A 58 -6.72 11.21 1.17
C ARG A 58 -7.68 10.04 1.27
N ASN A 59 -8.96 10.34 1.38
CA ASN A 59 -9.99 9.32 1.20
C ASN A 59 -10.08 8.94 -0.28
N GLN A 60 -10.21 7.65 -0.56
CA GLN A 60 -10.53 7.16 -1.89
C GLN A 60 -11.95 7.63 -2.29
N HIS A 61 -12.11 8.06 -3.53
CA HIS A 61 -13.43 8.40 -4.06
C HIS A 61 -14.34 7.18 -4.13
N ASN A 62 -15.66 7.41 -4.02
CA ASN A 62 -16.70 6.38 -4.08
C ASN A 62 -16.66 5.33 -2.96
N LEU A 63 -16.03 5.64 -1.82
CA LEU A 63 -16.04 4.84 -0.60
C LEU A 63 -16.45 5.69 0.60
N ALA A 64 -16.70 5.03 1.74
CA ALA A 64 -16.89 5.74 2.99
C ALA A 64 -15.63 6.48 3.40
N THR A 65 -15.81 7.57 4.14
CA THR A 65 -14.74 8.50 4.48
C THR A 65 -14.33 8.36 5.93
N TYR A 66 -13.02 8.34 6.14
CA TYR A 66 -12.44 8.70 7.41
C TYR A 66 -12.50 10.21 7.61
N ASN A 67 -12.98 10.62 8.78
CA ASN A 67 -13.01 12.01 9.20
C ASN A 67 -11.98 12.22 10.29
N ARG A 68 -11.26 13.35 10.22
CA ARG A 68 -10.36 13.72 11.32
C ARG A 68 -11.19 14.09 12.54
N TYR A 69 -10.97 13.36 13.63
CA TYR A 69 -11.38 13.80 14.96
C TYR A 69 -10.23 14.59 15.57
N TYR A 70 -10.52 15.80 16.05
CA TYR A 70 -9.59 16.56 16.87
C TYR A 70 -10.36 17.38 17.89
N ASN A 71 -10.01 17.22 19.16
CA ASN A 71 -10.57 18.00 20.24
C ASN A 71 -9.55 18.08 21.39
N ALA A 72 -9.19 19.30 21.80
CA ALA A 72 -8.18 19.53 22.84
C ALA A 72 -8.69 19.23 24.26
N GLU A 73 -10.00 19.26 24.50
CA GLU A 73 -10.61 19.11 25.82
C GLU A 73 -11.18 17.71 26.05
N LYS A 74 -11.69 17.10 24.98
CA LYS A 74 -12.34 15.79 25.03
C LYS A 74 -11.55 14.79 24.19
N MET A 75 -11.27 13.64 24.79
CA MET A 75 -10.69 12.52 24.07
C MET A 75 -11.80 11.64 23.45
N PHE A 76 -11.47 11.02 22.32
CA PHE A 76 -12.22 9.90 21.77
C PHE A 76 -11.27 8.73 21.62
N PHE A 77 -11.65 7.57 22.16
CA PHE A 77 -10.74 6.43 22.29
C PHE A 77 -9.39 6.83 22.89
N ASP A 78 -9.41 7.59 23.99
CA ASP A 78 -8.20 7.95 24.76
C ASP A 78 -7.19 8.80 23.96
N ARG A 79 -7.62 9.43 22.85
CA ARG A 79 -6.81 10.32 22.03
C ARG A 79 -7.52 11.63 21.72
N HIS A 80 -6.75 12.71 21.68
CA HIS A 80 -7.23 14.03 21.24
C HIS A 80 -7.32 14.17 19.72
N SER A 81 -6.65 13.28 18.98
CA SER A 81 -6.55 13.33 17.53
C SER A 81 -6.49 11.92 16.95
N LEU A 82 -7.26 11.68 15.89
CA LEU A 82 -7.28 10.42 15.13
C LEU A 82 -8.04 10.59 13.81
N LEU A 83 -7.91 9.62 12.91
CA LEU A 83 -8.84 9.43 11.81
C LEU A 83 -9.94 8.45 12.22
N LEU A 84 -11.20 8.86 12.09
CA LEU A 84 -12.38 8.11 12.51
C LEU A 84 -13.25 7.76 11.32
N LEU A 85 -13.49 6.46 11.14
CA LEU A 85 -14.58 5.94 10.34
C LEU A 85 -15.76 5.63 11.27
N ASN A 86 -16.83 6.41 11.14
CA ASN A 86 -18.09 6.16 11.84
C ASN A 86 -18.98 5.27 10.97
N ILE A 87 -19.06 3.97 11.31
CA ILE A 87 -19.86 2.98 10.57
C ILE A 87 -21.36 3.19 10.82
N ASN A 88 -21.72 3.82 11.94
CA ASN A 88 -23.10 4.18 12.27
C ASN A 88 -23.66 5.28 11.36
N ALA A 89 -22.80 6.07 10.72
CA ALA A 89 -23.24 7.21 9.93
C ALA A 89 -24.01 6.76 8.67
N PRO A 90 -25.19 7.34 8.37
CA PRO A 90 -25.98 6.98 7.18
C PRO A 90 -25.21 7.06 5.86
N ARG A 91 -24.22 7.96 5.77
CA ARG A 91 -23.36 8.08 4.58
C ARG A 91 -22.42 6.90 4.44
N SER A 92 -21.82 6.42 5.53
CA SER A 92 -20.92 5.26 5.52
C SER A 92 -21.65 3.99 5.10
N GLN A 93 -22.91 3.84 5.52
CA GLN A 93 -23.77 2.69 5.21
C GLN A 93 -24.06 2.50 3.72
N ARG A 94 -23.79 3.49 2.87
CA ARG A 94 -23.94 3.38 1.41
C ARG A 94 -22.78 2.66 0.73
N TYR A 95 -21.71 2.37 1.47
CA TYR A 95 -20.48 1.80 0.94
C TYR A 95 -20.12 0.50 1.65
N PRO A 96 -19.43 -0.44 0.97
CA PRO A 96 -18.98 -1.70 1.58
C PRO A 96 -17.69 -1.53 2.40
N GLY A 97 -17.08 -0.35 2.37
CA GLY A 97 -15.78 -0.09 2.96
C GLY A 97 -15.32 1.36 2.84
N ALA A 98 -14.13 1.61 3.37
CA ALA A 98 -13.40 2.87 3.32
C ALA A 98 -11.93 2.58 2.98
N ARG A 99 -11.29 3.48 2.22
CA ARG A 99 -9.85 3.41 1.92
C ARG A 99 -9.21 4.78 2.12
N LEU A 100 -8.12 4.81 2.88
CA LEU A 100 -7.21 5.94 2.99
C LEU A 100 -5.96 5.70 2.15
N ILE A 101 -5.48 6.76 1.52
CA ILE A 101 -4.27 6.77 0.71
C ILE A 101 -3.26 7.72 1.34
N THR A 102 -2.07 7.21 1.66
CA THR A 102 -0.98 8.02 2.20
C THR A 102 -0.29 8.84 1.10
N PRO A 103 0.50 9.88 1.45
CA PRO A 103 1.54 10.37 0.55
C PRO A 103 2.58 9.28 0.22
N TYR A 104 3.42 9.55 -0.78
CA TYR A 104 4.59 8.72 -1.06
C TYR A 104 5.70 8.96 -0.03
N TYR A 105 6.41 7.88 0.30
CA TYR A 105 7.58 7.85 1.17
C TYR A 105 8.78 7.41 0.35
N GLN A 106 9.89 8.14 0.48
CA GLN A 106 11.08 7.91 -0.34
C GLN A 106 11.83 6.64 0.08
N ALA A 107 12.29 5.85 -0.88
CA ALA A 107 13.12 4.67 -0.67
C ALA A 107 14.62 5.03 -0.64
N LYS A 108 15.04 5.72 0.43
CA LYS A 108 16.47 6.04 0.64
C LYS A 108 17.30 4.82 1.06
N TYR A 109 16.65 3.80 1.63
CA TYR A 109 17.24 2.56 2.12
C TYR A 109 16.30 1.40 1.79
N HIS A 110 16.83 0.17 1.71
CA HIS A 110 16.02 -1.03 1.49
C HIS A 110 15.11 -1.36 2.67
N ASN A 111 15.62 -1.25 3.89
CA ASN A 111 14.86 -1.61 5.07
C ASN A 111 14.19 -0.37 5.65
N ALA A 112 12.89 -0.49 5.89
CA ALA A 112 12.12 0.47 6.66
C ALA A 112 11.13 -0.23 7.56
N CYS A 113 10.53 0.53 8.46
CA CYS A 113 9.50 0.04 9.34
C CYS A 113 8.32 1.01 9.33
N LEU A 114 7.13 0.44 9.20
CA LEU A 114 5.88 1.15 9.31
C LEU A 114 5.25 0.90 10.68
N PHE A 115 4.94 1.97 11.40
CA PHE A 115 4.29 1.92 12.69
C PHE A 115 2.86 2.45 12.54
N VAL A 116 1.87 1.62 12.85
CA VAL A 116 0.45 2.01 12.76
C VAL A 116 -0.25 1.68 14.06
N SER A 117 -1.06 2.60 14.58
CA SER A 117 -2.00 2.27 15.65
C SER A 117 -3.43 2.38 15.17
N TYR A 118 -4.24 1.37 15.46
CA TYR A 118 -5.64 1.32 15.09
C TYR A 118 -6.50 0.72 16.21
N ARG A 119 -7.77 1.11 16.26
CA ARG A 119 -8.76 0.59 17.20
C ARG A 119 -10.08 0.47 16.50
N TYR A 120 -10.82 -0.58 16.82
CA TYR A 120 -12.20 -0.72 16.37
C TYR A 120 -13.10 -1.08 17.55
N SER A 121 -14.39 -0.82 17.36
CA SER A 121 -15.44 -1.15 18.33
C SER A 121 -16.71 -1.49 17.57
N GLY A 122 -17.48 -2.45 18.08
CA GLY A 122 -18.76 -2.83 17.54
C GLY A 122 -18.69 -3.82 16.37
N PRO A 123 -19.81 -4.50 16.08
CA PRO A 123 -19.86 -5.66 15.17
C PRO A 123 -19.84 -5.29 13.68
N GLY A 124 -19.85 -3.99 13.35
CA GLY A 124 -19.99 -3.50 11.99
C GLY A 124 -18.69 -3.51 11.20
N THR A 125 -17.53 -3.39 11.85
CA THR A 125 -16.24 -3.62 11.16
C THR A 125 -16.25 -5.05 10.63
N LEU A 126 -15.56 -5.38 9.53
CA LEU A 126 -15.31 -6.78 9.11
C LEU A 126 -13.81 -7.10 9.01
N ARG A 127 -13.06 -6.25 8.31
CA ARG A 127 -11.63 -6.50 8.03
C ARG A 127 -10.87 -5.19 7.93
N PHE A 128 -9.58 -5.25 8.24
CA PHE A 128 -8.65 -4.16 8.03
C PHE A 128 -7.42 -4.65 7.26
N PHE A 129 -7.01 -3.92 6.23
CA PHE A 129 -5.83 -4.23 5.42
C PHE A 129 -4.90 -3.05 5.35
N ILE A 130 -3.60 -3.34 5.29
CA ILE A 130 -2.58 -2.39 4.85
C ILE A 130 -1.92 -2.96 3.62
N ILE A 131 -1.97 -2.21 2.53
CA ILE A 131 -1.40 -2.55 1.23
C ILE A 131 -0.28 -1.58 0.95
N GLN A 132 0.93 -2.08 0.71
CA GLN A 132 2.03 -1.33 0.12
C GLN A 132 1.82 -1.24 -1.38
N GLN A 133 1.97 -0.04 -1.92
CA GLN A 133 2.06 0.17 -3.36
C GLN A 133 3.44 0.72 -3.71
N ASP A 134 4.17 -0.04 -4.51
CA ASP A 134 5.44 0.30 -5.14
C ASP A 134 5.33 0.16 -6.67
N ILE A 135 6.04 -0.81 -7.26
CA ILE A 135 5.81 -1.29 -8.63
C ILE A 135 4.47 -2.02 -8.73
N ASP A 136 4.10 -2.74 -7.67
CA ASP A 136 2.88 -3.54 -7.57
C ASP A 136 2.18 -3.28 -6.23
N ASN A 137 0.92 -3.72 -6.12
CA ASN A 137 0.19 -3.70 -4.86
C ASN A 137 0.46 -4.99 -4.08
N LYS A 138 1.02 -4.86 -2.89
CA LYS A 138 1.36 -5.98 -2.00
C LYS A 138 0.63 -5.80 -0.68
N CYS A 139 -0.18 -6.78 -0.29
CA CYS A 139 -0.74 -6.81 1.05
C CYS A 139 0.40 -7.07 2.06
N ILE A 140 0.55 -6.18 3.05
CA ILE A 140 1.58 -6.29 4.09
C ILE A 140 1.00 -6.54 5.48
N PHE A 141 -0.30 -6.33 5.65
CA PHE A 141 -1.04 -6.67 6.86
C PHE A 141 -2.52 -6.89 6.56
N SER A 142 -3.12 -7.83 7.29
CA SER A 142 -4.56 -8.08 7.28
C SER A 142 -5.01 -8.46 8.68
N ASP A 143 -6.18 -7.98 9.06
CA ASP A 143 -6.85 -8.33 10.31
C ASP A 143 -8.32 -8.65 10.01
N ASP A 144 -8.73 -9.91 10.23
CA ASP A 144 -10.08 -10.42 10.02
C ASP A 144 -10.67 -10.88 11.35
N HIS A 145 -11.43 -10.01 12.01
CA HIS A 145 -11.94 -10.30 13.35
C HIS A 145 -13.12 -11.28 13.37
N PHE A 146 -13.69 -11.65 12.21
CA PHE A 146 -14.68 -12.72 12.15
C PHE A 146 -14.04 -14.10 12.28
N LYS A 147 -12.75 -14.21 11.96
CA LYS A 147 -11.99 -15.44 12.13
C LYS A 147 -11.21 -15.34 13.44
N SER A 148 -11.83 -15.71 14.57
CA SER A 148 -11.21 -15.63 15.89
C SER A 148 -9.88 -16.38 16.03
N SER A 149 -9.62 -17.38 15.17
CA SER A 149 -8.34 -18.07 15.10
C SER A 149 -7.22 -17.25 14.44
N ILE A 150 -7.55 -16.14 13.79
CA ILE A 150 -6.62 -15.29 13.01
C ILE A 150 -6.74 -13.81 13.42
N SER A 151 -7.76 -13.43 14.19
CA SER A 151 -7.85 -12.11 14.81
C SER A 151 -6.80 -11.97 15.90
N ILE A 152 -5.82 -11.10 15.67
CA ILE A 152 -4.73 -10.80 16.62
C ILE A 152 -5.03 -9.51 17.38
N SER A 153 -6.02 -8.77 16.89
CA SER A 153 -6.44 -7.53 17.48
C SER A 153 -7.45 -7.74 18.58
N ASN A 154 -7.35 -6.86 19.58
CA ASN A 154 -8.32 -6.76 20.65
C ASN A 154 -9.32 -5.66 20.30
N GLU A 155 -10.61 -6.01 20.26
CA GLU A 155 -11.68 -5.03 20.15
C GLU A 155 -11.62 -4.07 21.34
N ASN A 156 -11.95 -2.80 21.12
CA ASN A 156 -11.96 -1.76 22.14
C ASN A 156 -10.59 -1.47 22.78
N VAL A 157 -9.50 -1.93 22.18
CA VAL A 157 -8.12 -1.63 22.57
C VAL A 157 -7.35 -1.06 21.39
N TRP A 158 -6.34 -0.22 21.65
CA TRP A 158 -5.41 0.22 20.61
C TRP A 158 -4.45 -0.92 20.26
N ASN A 159 -4.53 -1.35 19.01
CA ASN A 159 -3.63 -2.31 18.41
C ASN A 159 -2.46 -1.54 17.78
N HIS A 160 -1.25 -1.92 18.14
CA HIS A 160 -0.02 -1.29 17.68
C HIS A 160 0.72 -2.26 16.76
N LEU A 161 0.93 -1.82 15.52
CA LEU A 161 1.62 -2.58 14.50
C LEU A 161 3.00 -1.98 14.24
N GLU A 162 3.95 -2.87 14.02
CA GLU A 162 5.30 -2.59 13.57
C GLU A 162 5.62 -3.55 12.40
N LEU A 163 5.48 -3.04 11.17
CA LEU A 163 5.55 -3.82 9.93
C LEU A 163 6.90 -3.60 9.24
N GLN A 164 7.67 -4.67 9.07
CA GLN A 164 8.92 -4.62 8.31
C GLN A 164 8.60 -4.43 6.84
N LEU A 165 9.24 -3.44 6.24
CA LEU A 165 9.12 -3.13 4.82
C LEU A 165 10.41 -3.47 4.09
N ASP A 166 10.24 -3.91 2.85
CA ASP A 166 11.28 -3.90 1.82
C ASP A 166 10.94 -2.82 0.79
N LEU A 167 11.88 -1.91 0.56
CA LEU A 167 11.80 -0.78 -0.35
C LEU A 167 12.74 -0.94 -1.56
N SER A 168 13.17 -2.18 -1.84
CA SER A 168 13.99 -2.52 -3.01
C SER A 168 13.40 -2.05 -4.34
N ASP A 169 12.07 -1.99 -4.43
CA ASP A 169 11.32 -1.60 -5.62
C ASP A 169 11.07 -0.08 -5.75
N GLY A 170 11.57 0.73 -4.80
CA GLY A 170 11.51 2.19 -4.86
C GLY A 170 10.48 2.82 -3.92
N ASP A 171 10.13 4.07 -4.22
CA ASP A 171 9.26 4.89 -3.36
C ASP A 171 7.89 4.24 -3.17
N VAL A 172 7.40 4.25 -1.93
CA VAL A 172 6.18 3.52 -1.55
C VAL A 172 5.07 4.47 -1.09
N ARG A 173 3.82 4.06 -1.27
CA ARG A 173 2.68 4.60 -0.52
C ARG A 173 1.84 3.46 0.01
N PHE A 174 0.93 3.75 0.93
CA PHE A 174 0.09 2.75 1.55
C PHE A 174 -1.39 3.04 1.33
N PHE A 175 -2.15 1.96 1.15
CA PHE A 175 -3.60 1.97 1.25
C PHE A 175 -4.01 1.31 2.57
N LEU A 176 -4.81 2.04 3.36
CA LEU A 176 -5.40 1.54 4.60
C LEU A 176 -6.88 1.29 4.33
N GLU A 177 -7.29 0.03 4.30
CA GLU A 177 -8.61 -0.38 3.85
C GLU A 177 -9.40 -1.02 4.98
N THR A 178 -10.59 -0.51 5.24
CA THR A 178 -11.51 -1.11 6.19
C THR A 178 -12.76 -1.56 5.46
N HIS A 179 -13.03 -2.85 5.54
CA HIS A 179 -14.26 -3.45 5.07
C HIS A 179 -15.22 -3.51 6.26
N PHE A 180 -16.48 -3.18 6.05
CA PHE A 180 -17.48 -3.19 7.10
C PHE A 180 -18.85 -3.61 6.56
N ASN A 181 -19.67 -4.20 7.42
CA ASN A 181 -21.03 -4.58 7.12
C ASN A 181 -21.96 -3.39 7.38
N SER A 182 -22.38 -2.73 6.30
CA SER A 182 -23.33 -1.62 6.39
C SER A 182 -24.68 -2.00 6.99
N SER A 183 -25.07 -3.28 6.93
CA SER A 183 -26.33 -3.79 7.49
C SER A 183 -26.29 -3.99 9.01
N ALA A 184 -25.10 -4.18 9.59
CA ALA A 184 -24.95 -4.33 11.05
C ALA A 184 -25.08 -2.98 11.80
N LYS A 185 -24.93 -1.85 11.09
CA LYS A 185 -25.19 -0.46 11.55
C LYS A 185 -24.57 -0.06 12.89
N ALA A 186 -23.50 -0.72 13.33
CA ALA A 186 -22.94 -0.52 14.66
C ALA A 186 -21.41 -0.59 14.64
N GLY A 187 -20.72 0.53 14.85
CA GLY A 187 -19.30 0.52 15.16
C GLY A 187 -18.52 1.76 14.75
N TYR A 188 -17.25 1.74 15.15
CA TYR A 188 -16.25 2.73 14.80
C TYR A 188 -14.96 2.01 14.45
N PHE A 189 -14.22 2.56 13.50
CA PHE A 189 -12.85 2.20 13.23
C PHE A 189 -11.99 3.45 13.27
N ALA A 190 -10.87 3.42 13.98
CA ALA A 190 -10.01 4.56 14.22
C ALA A 190 -8.56 4.23 13.91
N ILE A 191 -7.83 5.20 13.35
CA ILE A 191 -6.38 5.15 13.15
C ILE A 191 -5.78 6.31 13.94
N GLY A 192 -4.85 5.99 14.84
CA GLY A 192 -4.31 6.91 15.83
C GLY A 192 -2.95 7.49 15.44
N ASP A 193 -1.99 6.62 15.13
CA ASP A 193 -0.64 6.98 14.70
C ASP A 193 -0.31 6.30 13.38
N PHE A 194 0.45 6.99 12.54
CA PHE A 194 1.06 6.44 11.34
C PHE A 194 2.46 7.01 11.18
N ASN A 195 3.48 6.20 11.46
CA ASN A 195 4.88 6.64 11.41
C ASN A 195 5.69 5.76 10.48
N PHE A 196 6.68 6.34 9.81
CA PHE A 196 7.56 5.64 8.89
C PHE A 196 9.01 5.99 9.24
N GLY A 197 9.87 4.97 9.36
CA GLY A 197 11.29 5.14 9.69
C GLY A 197 12.18 4.16 8.95
N TYR A 198 13.45 4.51 8.77
CA TYR A 198 14.42 3.66 8.08
C TYR A 198 15.17 2.72 9.03
N GLY A 199 15.44 1.49 8.58
CA GLY A 199 16.09 0.46 9.37
C GLY A 199 15.15 -0.72 9.66
N ASN A 200 15.57 -1.56 10.59
CA ASN A 200 14.82 -2.74 10.99
C ASN A 200 13.75 -2.38 12.03
N CYS A 201 12.61 -3.04 11.93
CA CYS A 201 11.66 -3.09 13.04
C CYS A 201 12.26 -3.83 14.25
N ARG A 202 11.88 -3.41 15.46
CA ARG A 202 12.23 -4.02 16.73
C ARG A 202 11.32 -5.20 17.07
N ASN A 203 10.00 -5.02 17.00
CA ASN A 203 8.99 -6.03 17.33
C ASN A 203 8.11 -6.30 16.11
N LYS A 204 8.65 -7.02 15.12
CA LYS A 204 7.96 -7.29 13.85
C LYS A 204 6.63 -8.00 14.09
N ASN A 205 5.53 -7.38 13.68
CA ASN A 205 4.27 -8.09 13.52
C ASN A 205 4.35 -9.01 12.29
N GLU A 206 3.73 -10.17 12.39
CA GLU A 206 3.63 -11.12 11.29
C GLU A 206 2.71 -10.57 10.18
N ASN A 207 2.98 -11.01 8.94
CA ASN A 207 2.11 -10.72 7.81
C ASN A 207 1.01 -11.79 7.76
N HIS A 208 -0.25 -11.37 7.88
CA HIS A 208 -1.42 -12.26 7.83
C HIS A 208 -2.24 -12.10 6.54
N CYS A 209 -1.61 -11.56 5.50
CA CYS A 209 -2.25 -11.46 4.20
C CYS A 209 -2.54 -12.84 3.61
N TYR A 210 -3.78 -13.02 3.15
CA TYR A 210 -4.23 -14.27 2.57
C TYR A 210 -3.95 -14.29 1.06
N ASP A 211 -3.34 -15.36 0.57
CA ASP A 211 -2.94 -15.53 -0.84
C ASP A 211 -4.09 -15.38 -1.85
N ASN A 212 -5.35 -15.55 -1.42
CA ASN A 212 -6.53 -15.56 -2.29
C ASN A 212 -7.29 -14.23 -2.41
N ILE A 213 -6.84 -13.14 -1.76
CA ILE A 213 -7.62 -11.87 -1.70
C ILE A 213 -7.04 -10.77 -2.60
N ILE A 214 -5.83 -10.95 -3.16
CA ILE A 214 -5.19 -9.95 -4.04
C ILE A 214 -6.04 -9.60 -5.28
N ASN A 215 -6.92 -10.51 -5.72
CA ASN A 215 -7.79 -10.29 -6.88
C ASN A 215 -9.21 -9.77 -6.55
N SER A 216 -9.57 -9.58 -5.28
CA SER A 216 -10.92 -9.11 -4.87
C SER A 216 -10.90 -7.91 -3.91
N HIS A 217 -9.80 -7.15 -3.85
CA HIS A 217 -9.78 -5.84 -3.23
C HIS A 217 -10.87 -4.95 -3.81
N ILE A 218 -11.36 -3.97 -3.02
CA ILE A 218 -12.52 -3.13 -3.36
C ILE A 218 -12.33 -2.45 -4.73
N ASN A 219 -12.77 -3.13 -5.79
CA ASN A 219 -12.88 -2.62 -7.14
C ASN A 219 -14.28 -2.02 -7.26
N VAL A 220 -14.46 -0.84 -6.71
CA VAL A 220 -15.67 -0.04 -6.95
C VAL A 220 -15.31 0.99 -8.01
N ALA A 221 -15.41 0.58 -9.27
CA ALA A 221 -15.73 1.52 -10.33
C ALA A 221 -17.13 2.08 -10.04
N PRO A 222 -17.38 3.39 -10.18
CA PRO A 222 -18.71 3.95 -9.99
C PRO A 222 -19.61 3.46 -11.13
N THR A 223 -20.61 2.63 -10.84
CA THR A 223 -21.82 2.63 -11.64
C THR A 223 -22.60 3.91 -11.28
N ALA A 224 -22.36 4.96 -12.05
CA ALA A 224 -23.28 6.07 -12.12
C ALA A 224 -24.56 5.59 -12.80
N ASN A 225 -25.68 5.63 -12.07
CA ASN A 225 -27.04 5.69 -12.61
C ASN A 225 -27.74 6.84 -11.91
#